data_AF-A0A820RES4-F1
#
_entry.id   AF-A0A820RES4-F1
#
_cell.length_a   1.000
_cell.length_b   1.000
_cell.length_c   1.000
_cell.angle_alpha   90.00
_cell.angle_beta   90.00
_cell.angle_gamma   90.00
#
_symmetry.space_group_name_H-M   'P 1'
#
loop_
_entity.id
_entity.type
_entity.pdbx_description
1 polymer ?
#
loop_
_entity_poly.entity_id
_entity_poly.type
_entity_poly.pdbx_seq_one_letter_code
_entity_poly.pdbx_strand_id
1 'polypeptide(L)'
;TRQYDETSEVAWSTNLDIFTIDVSKPNIPPVCITRDNHAADTDPKYSPTDEHILIYRAQSVSGYESDQFKLKLYDGTQIKTLLDDWDQSIQVTKWSDNGQSIFVELGEQAQHLIYQVLNVFTPNPTVIRRV
;
A
#
# COMPACT_ATOMS: atom_id res chain seq x y z
N THR A 1 -21.81 21.28 -5.64
CA THR A 1 -20.57 22.08 -5.64
C THR A 1 -19.77 21.65 -4.44
N ARG A 2 -18.56 21.08 -4.60
CA ARG A 2 -17.75 20.61 -3.48
C ARG A 2 -17.31 21.86 -2.70
N GLN A 3 -17.87 22.07 -1.52
CA GLN A 3 -17.52 23.20 -0.68
C GLN A 3 -16.14 22.87 -0.09
N TYR A 4 -15.11 23.62 -0.49
CA TYR A 4 -13.77 23.45 0.06
C TYR A 4 -13.78 24.01 1.47
N ASP A 5 -13.81 23.12 2.46
CA ASP A 5 -13.61 23.49 3.86
C ASP A 5 -12.12 23.44 4.17
N GLU A 6 -11.47 24.57 3.93
CA GLU A 6 -10.05 24.83 4.20
C GLU A 6 -9.69 24.75 5.70
N THR A 7 -10.70 24.68 6.59
CA THR A 7 -10.52 24.46 8.02
C THR A 7 -10.75 23.02 8.46
N SER A 8 -11.17 22.14 7.56
CA SER A 8 -11.39 20.73 7.89
C SER A 8 -10.07 20.04 8.20
N GLU A 9 -10.08 19.12 9.16
CA GLU A 9 -8.92 18.27 9.47
C GLU A 9 -8.38 17.53 8.23
N VAL A 10 -9.25 17.23 7.27
CA VAL A 10 -8.91 16.57 5.99
C VAL A 10 -7.94 17.41 5.15
N ALA A 11 -8.00 18.75 5.24
CA ALA A 11 -7.09 19.63 4.51
C ALA A 11 -5.70 19.73 5.14
N TRP A 12 -5.53 19.30 6.40
CA TRP A 12 -4.32 19.46 7.20
C TRP A 12 -3.76 18.14 7.76
N SER A 13 -4.31 17.01 7.31
CA SER A 13 -3.91 15.67 7.75
C SER A 13 -3.48 14.83 6.56
N THR A 14 -2.46 14.00 6.77
CA THR A 14 -2.06 12.97 5.82
C THR A 14 -2.77 11.64 6.05
N ASN A 15 -3.64 11.55 7.07
CA ASN A 15 -4.32 10.31 7.41
C ASN A 15 -5.31 9.92 6.31
N LEU A 16 -4.92 8.91 5.53
CA LEU A 16 -5.74 8.29 4.49
C LEU A 16 -5.84 6.81 4.81
N ASP A 17 -7.06 6.33 4.98
CA ASP A 17 -7.33 4.95 5.38
C ASP A 17 -7.86 4.10 4.21
N ILE A 18 -7.55 2.80 4.26
CA ILE A 18 -8.11 1.78 3.38
C ILE A 18 -9.23 1.03 4.09
N PHE A 19 -10.38 0.95 3.43
CA PHE A 19 -11.55 0.21 3.88
C PHE A 19 -11.85 -0.94 2.93
N THR A 20 -12.28 -2.07 3.48
CA THR A 20 -12.81 -3.20 2.72
C THR A 20 -14.29 -3.40 3.01
N ILE A 21 -15.05 -3.93 2.04
CA ILE A 21 -16.46 -4.24 2.20
C ILE A 21 -16.79 -5.52 1.44
N ASP A 22 -17.57 -6.41 2.07
CA ASP A 22 -18.08 -7.61 1.43
C ASP A 22 -19.34 -7.28 0.63
N VAL A 23 -19.18 -7.21 -0.70
CA VAL A 23 -20.27 -6.87 -1.63
C VAL A 23 -21.25 -8.02 -1.88
N SER A 24 -20.93 -9.24 -1.42
CA SER A 24 -21.82 -10.40 -1.55
C SER A 24 -22.96 -10.41 -0.53
N LYS A 25 -22.81 -9.64 0.56
CA LYS A 25 -23.76 -9.58 1.66
C LYS A 25 -24.46 -8.22 1.70
N PRO A 26 -25.80 -8.19 1.76
CA PRO A 26 -26.51 -6.92 1.90
C PRO A 26 -26.24 -6.28 3.26
N ASN A 27 -26.17 -4.95 3.29
CA ASN A 27 -26.08 -4.13 4.51
C ASN A 27 -24.87 -4.40 5.42
N ILE A 28 -23.75 -4.89 4.89
CA ILE A 28 -22.51 -5.02 5.66
C ILE A 28 -21.78 -3.66 5.71
N PRO A 29 -21.37 -3.19 6.90
CA PRO A 29 -20.57 -1.97 7.01
C PRO A 29 -19.14 -2.20 6.49
N PRO A 30 -18.49 -1.19 5.89
CA PRO A 30 -17.07 -1.25 5.59
C PRO A 30 -16.23 -1.46 6.85
N VAL A 31 -15.10 -2.16 6.71
CA VAL A 31 -14.10 -2.39 7.75
C VAL A 31 -12.85 -1.61 7.40
N CYS A 32 -12.42 -0.70 8.27
CA CYS A 32 -11.12 -0.04 8.14
C CYS A 32 -10.02 -1.03 8.50
N ILE A 33 -9.13 -1.32 7.56
CA ILE A 33 -8.02 -2.25 7.78
C ILE A 33 -6.72 -1.54 8.20
N THR A 34 -6.62 -0.22 8.00
CA THR A 34 -5.43 0.58 8.29
C THR A 34 -5.56 1.50 9.50
N ARG A 35 -6.64 1.39 10.28
CA ARG A 35 -7.00 2.32 11.38
C ARG A 35 -5.85 2.69 12.34
N ASP A 36 -4.88 1.80 12.52
CA ASP A 36 -3.76 2.01 13.45
C ASP A 36 -2.65 2.89 12.85
N ASN A 37 -2.67 3.15 11.54
CA ASN A 37 -1.78 4.09 10.86
C ASN A 37 -2.47 5.45 10.73
N HIS A 38 -1.86 6.50 11.25
CA HIS A 38 -2.38 7.87 11.13
C HIS A 38 -1.70 8.67 10.01
N ALA A 39 -0.97 8.00 9.12
CA ALA A 39 -0.35 8.56 7.93
C ALA A 39 -1.10 8.10 6.66
N ALA A 40 -0.52 8.32 5.48
CA ALA A 40 -1.22 8.00 4.23
C ALA A 40 -1.10 6.53 3.85
N ASP A 41 -2.23 5.83 3.75
CA ASP A 41 -2.37 4.53 3.08
C ASP A 41 -3.09 4.68 1.73
N THR A 42 -2.46 4.19 0.66
CA THR A 42 -2.91 4.47 -0.72
C THR A 42 -2.69 3.28 -1.68
N ASP A 43 -3.31 3.37 -2.86
CA ASP A 43 -3.14 2.43 -3.98
C ASP A 43 -3.39 0.95 -3.61
N PRO A 44 -4.52 0.59 -2.97
CA PRO A 44 -4.84 -0.79 -2.65
C PRO A 44 -5.07 -1.63 -3.91
N LYS A 45 -4.44 -2.80 -3.97
CA LYS A 45 -4.54 -3.77 -5.07
C LYS A 45 -4.68 -5.18 -4.54
N TYR A 46 -5.85 -5.78 -4.76
CA TYR A 46 -6.08 -7.20 -4.47
C TYR A 46 -5.15 -8.09 -5.28
N SER A 47 -4.78 -9.23 -4.71
CA SER A 47 -4.07 -10.29 -5.42
C SER A 47 -4.94 -10.81 -6.57
N PRO A 48 -4.33 -11.10 -7.75
CA PRO A 48 -5.07 -11.68 -8.87
C PRO A 48 -5.50 -13.13 -8.63
N THR A 49 -4.98 -13.79 -7.59
CA THR A 49 -5.24 -15.20 -7.30
C THR A 49 -5.91 -15.47 -5.95
N ASP A 50 -6.02 -14.46 -5.07
CA ASP A 50 -6.63 -14.59 -3.74
C ASP A 50 -7.32 -13.27 -3.33
N GLU A 51 -8.63 -13.30 -3.15
CA GLU A 51 -9.44 -12.11 -2.81
C GLU A 51 -9.25 -11.61 -1.37
N HIS A 52 -8.64 -12.40 -0.49
CA HIS A 52 -8.36 -11.98 0.89
C HIS A 52 -7.04 -11.22 1.03
N ILE A 53 -6.19 -11.29 0.00
CA ILE A 53 -4.86 -10.70 0.02
C ILE A 53 -4.89 -9.40 -0.78
N LEU A 54 -4.38 -8.32 -0.20
CA LEU A 54 -4.15 -7.07 -0.92
C LEU A 54 -2.80 -6.45 -0.55
N ILE A 55 -2.22 -5.74 -1.51
CA ILE A 55 -1.07 -4.88 -1.29
C ILE A 55 -1.51 -3.43 -1.32
N TYR A 56 -0.77 -2.59 -0.64
CA TYR A 56 -0.96 -1.15 -0.68
C TYR A 56 0.34 -0.46 -0.32
N ARG A 57 0.36 0.87 -0.44
CA ARG A 57 1.50 1.70 -0.05
C ARG A 57 1.14 2.49 1.20
N ALA A 58 2.08 2.60 2.12
CA ALA A 58 1.88 3.30 3.39
C ALA A 58 3.06 4.23 3.70
N GLN A 59 2.75 5.46 4.11
CA GLN A 59 3.64 6.29 4.91
C GLN A 59 3.51 5.89 6.39
N SER A 60 4.48 6.25 7.22
CA SER A 60 4.51 5.94 8.66
C SER A 60 4.52 7.20 9.54
N VAL A 61 4.86 8.37 8.97
CA VAL A 61 4.94 9.64 9.71
C VAL A 61 3.70 10.49 9.44
N SER A 62 2.80 10.54 10.42
CA SER A 62 1.59 11.38 10.35
C SER A 62 1.94 12.86 10.18
N GLY A 63 1.20 13.55 9.31
CA GLY A 63 1.40 14.97 9.00
C GLY A 63 2.58 15.28 8.08
N TYR A 64 3.40 14.28 7.70
CA TYR A 64 4.56 14.50 6.83
C TYR A 64 4.28 14.00 5.40
N GLU A 65 3.78 14.88 4.54
CA GLU A 65 3.41 14.52 3.15
C GLU A 65 4.56 13.96 2.31
N SER A 66 5.81 14.31 2.66
CA SER A 66 7.01 13.85 1.97
C SER A 66 7.64 12.60 2.58
N ASP A 67 6.93 11.90 3.48
CA ASP A 67 7.39 10.62 4.02
C ASP A 67 7.52 9.55 2.91
N GLN A 68 8.35 8.56 3.17
CA GLN A 68 8.58 7.45 2.27
C GLN A 68 7.36 6.52 2.22
N PHE A 69 6.92 6.15 1.01
CA PHE A 69 5.95 5.07 0.83
C PHE A 69 6.65 3.70 0.88
N LYS A 70 6.21 2.87 1.82
CA LYS A 70 6.60 1.46 1.96
C LYS A 70 5.53 0.55 1.38
N LEU A 71 5.92 -0.64 0.93
CA LEU A 71 5.00 -1.68 0.47
C LEU A 71 4.43 -2.44 1.68
N LYS A 72 3.11 -2.51 1.76
CA LYS A 72 2.40 -3.31 2.77
C LYS A 72 1.67 -4.47 2.09
N LEU A 73 1.52 -5.57 2.81
CA LEU A 73 0.68 -6.70 2.42
C LEU A 73 -0.25 -7.03 3.58
N TYR A 74 -1.55 -7.06 3.28
CA TYR A 74 -2.59 -7.51 4.18
C TYR A 74 -3.11 -8.87 3.71
N ASP A 75 -3.15 -9.84 4.62
CA ASP A 75 -3.53 -11.25 4.32
C ASP A 75 -4.96 -11.61 4.70
N GLY A 76 -5.80 -10.61 5.01
CA GLY A 76 -7.14 -10.81 5.55
C GLY A 76 -7.19 -10.79 7.08
N THR A 77 -6.03 -10.83 7.76
CA THR A 77 -5.94 -10.79 9.22
C THR A 77 -4.86 -9.85 9.74
N GLN A 78 -3.69 -9.83 9.11
CA GLN A 78 -2.51 -9.12 9.56
C GLN A 78 -1.93 -8.28 8.43
N ILE A 79 -1.29 -7.19 8.84
CA ILE A 79 -0.51 -6.32 7.96
C ILE A 79 0.97 -6.60 8.21
N LYS A 80 1.72 -6.76 7.13
CA LYS A 80 3.19 -6.76 7.16
C LYS A 80 3.77 -5.69 6.26
N THR A 81 4.87 -5.10 6.70
CA THR A 81 5.75 -4.31 5.82
C THR A 81 6.60 -5.27 5.01
N LEU A 82 6.59 -5.10 3.70
CA LEU A 82 7.55 -5.74 2.81
C LEU A 82 8.71 -4.75 2.62
N LEU A 83 9.94 -5.27 2.70
CA LEU A 83 11.16 -4.51 2.38
C LEU A 83 11.40 -3.34 3.34
N ASP A 84 11.29 -3.61 4.64
CA ASP A 84 11.38 -2.58 5.68
C ASP A 84 12.69 -1.79 5.61
N ASP A 85 13.80 -2.50 5.37
CA ASP A 85 15.15 -1.93 5.24
C ASP A 85 15.39 -1.11 3.96
N TRP A 86 14.44 -1.07 3.02
CA TRP A 86 14.64 -0.36 1.76
C TRP A 86 14.40 1.14 1.92
N ASP A 87 15.40 1.96 1.62
CA ASP A 87 15.39 3.43 1.76
C ASP A 87 14.66 4.20 0.63
N GLN A 88 14.30 3.55 -0.48
CA GLN A 88 13.66 4.22 -1.63
C GLN A 88 12.13 4.24 -1.54
N SER A 89 11.53 5.38 -1.86
CA SER A 89 10.07 5.54 -1.82
C SER A 89 9.39 4.83 -3.01
N ILE A 90 8.48 3.91 -2.72
CA ILE A 90 7.77 3.12 -3.74
C ILE A 90 6.70 3.98 -4.41
N GLN A 91 6.79 4.13 -5.72
CA GLN A 91 5.89 4.97 -6.52
C GLN A 91 4.72 4.19 -7.11
N VAL A 92 4.96 2.98 -7.61
CA VAL A 92 3.93 2.14 -8.23
C VAL A 92 4.13 0.70 -7.79
N THR A 93 3.03 -0.02 -7.60
CA THR A 93 3.03 -1.46 -7.31
C THR A 93 2.18 -2.21 -8.32
N LYS A 94 2.52 -3.46 -8.63
CA LYS A 94 1.69 -4.34 -9.45
C LYS A 94 1.95 -5.80 -9.09
N TRP A 95 0.90 -6.60 -8.91
CA TRP A 95 1.06 -8.05 -8.81
C TRP A 95 1.58 -8.65 -10.11
N SER A 96 2.38 -9.71 -10.01
CA SER A 96 2.55 -10.63 -11.14
C SER A 96 1.24 -11.37 -11.40
N ASP A 97 1.02 -11.78 -12.65
CA ASP A 97 -0.26 -12.40 -13.06
C ASP A 97 -0.60 -13.68 -12.26
N ASN A 98 0.42 -14.39 -11.77
CA ASN A 98 0.25 -15.57 -10.92
C ASN A 98 0.10 -15.26 -9.42
N GLY A 99 0.11 -13.99 -9.01
CA GLY A 99 -0.01 -13.56 -7.62
C GLY A 99 1.18 -13.91 -6.70
N GLN A 100 2.29 -14.44 -7.23
CA GLN A 100 3.41 -14.92 -6.42
C GLN A 100 4.49 -13.86 -6.14
N SER A 101 4.44 -12.72 -6.82
CA SER A 101 5.44 -11.65 -6.70
C SER A 101 4.81 -10.29 -6.97
N ILE A 102 5.52 -9.23 -6.57
CA ILE A 102 5.08 -7.86 -6.75
C ILE A 102 6.16 -7.11 -7.54
N PHE A 103 5.78 -6.47 -8.61
CA PHE A 103 6.60 -5.46 -9.27
C PHE A 103 6.44 -4.13 -8.54
N VAL A 104 7.56 -3.48 -8.27
CA VAL A 104 7.60 -2.14 -7.69
C VAL A 104 8.39 -1.22 -8.60
N GLU A 105 7.89 0.00 -8.79
CA GLU A 105 8.60 1.10 -9.45
C GLU A 105 9.03 2.11 -8.40
N LEU A 106 10.26 2.61 -8.52
CA LEU A 106 10.79 3.68 -7.70
C LEU A 106 11.79 4.54 -8.47
N GLY A 107 11.99 5.77 -7.99
CA GLY A 107 13.00 6.67 -8.50
C GLY A 107 14.35 6.41 -7.83
N GLU A 108 15.40 6.21 -8.63
CA GLU A 108 16.78 6.09 -8.15
C GLU A 108 17.71 6.81 -9.13
N GLN A 109 18.56 7.72 -8.64
CA GLN A 109 19.57 8.42 -9.45
C GLN A 109 18.99 9.03 -10.75
N ALA A 110 17.83 9.69 -10.66
CA ALA A 110 17.09 10.27 -11.79
C ALA A 110 16.61 9.26 -12.86
N GLN A 111 16.49 7.98 -12.50
CA GLN A 111 15.88 6.93 -13.30
C GLN A 111 14.65 6.36 -12.59
N HIS A 112 13.68 5.90 -13.37
CA HIS A 112 12.59 5.06 -12.88
C HIS A 112 12.98 3.61 -13.10
N LEU A 113 13.10 2.86 -12.01
CA LEU A 113 13.55 1.47 -12.04
C LEU A 113 12.42 0.56 -11.60
N ILE A 114 12.33 -0.59 -12.27
CA ILE A 114 11.38 -1.64 -11.91
C ILE A 114 12.15 -2.73 -11.16
N TYR A 115 11.61 -3.16 -10.04
CA TYR A 115 12.09 -4.30 -9.29
C TYR A 115 10.98 -5.33 -9.16
N GLN A 116 11.36 -6.60 -9.12
CA GLN A 116 10.46 -7.68 -8.77
C GLN A 116 10.79 -8.16 -7.36
N VAL A 117 9.77 -8.15 -6.50
CA VAL A 117 9.82 -8.62 -5.12
C VAL A 117 9.25 -10.03 -5.10
N LEU A 118 10.12 -11.00 -4.86
CA LEU A 118 9.79 -12.42 -4.71
C LEU A 118 9.56 -12.76 -3.24
N ASN A 119 9.02 -13.95 -2.99
CA ASN A 119 8.82 -14.51 -1.64
C ASN A 119 7.99 -13.58 -0.74
N VAL A 120 7.03 -12.85 -1.32
CA VAL A 120 6.22 -11.83 -0.62
C VAL A 120 5.36 -12.43 0.50
N PHE A 121 5.17 -13.75 0.51
CA PHE A 121 4.45 -14.48 1.56
C PHE A 121 5.35 -15.04 2.68
N THR A 122 6.68 -14.91 2.56
CA THR A 122 7.61 -15.38 3.59
C THR A 122 8.16 -14.21 4.42
N PRO A 123 8.85 -14.48 5.54
CA PRO A 123 9.47 -13.43 6.36
C PRO A 123 10.59 -12.66 5.64
N ASN A 124 11.17 -13.22 4.57
CA ASN A 124 12.33 -12.66 3.89
C ASN A 124 12.05 -12.48 2.39
N PRO A 125 11.36 -11.40 1.99
CA PRO A 125 11.19 -11.06 0.58
C PRO A 125 12.53 -10.84 -0.12
N THR A 126 12.60 -11.17 -1.40
CA THR A 126 13.84 -11.02 -2.19
C THR A 126 13.62 -10.05 -3.33
N VAL A 127 14.51 -9.06 -3.48
CA VAL A 127 14.41 -8.04 -4.53
C VAL A 127 15.31 -8.41 -5.70
N ILE A 128 14.76 -8.38 -6.92
CA ILE A 128 15.50 -8.55 -8.17
C ILE A 128 15.25 -7.33 -9.05
N ARG A 129 16.31 -6.63 -9.44
CA ARG A 129 16.20 -5.52 -10.42
C ARG A 129 15.79 -6.08 -11.78
N ARG A 130 14.74 -5.51 -12.36
CA ARG A 130 14.30 -5.77 -13.73
C ARG A 130 14.66 -4.53 -14.56
N VAL A 131 15.35 -4.74 -15.68
CA VAL A 131 15.77 -3.66 -16.60
C VAL A 131 14.59 -3.03 -17.30
#